data_AF-A0A7R9AH76-F1
#
_entry.id   AF-A0A7R9AH76-F1
#
_cell.length_a   1.000
_cell.length_b   1.000
_cell.length_c   1.000
_cell.angle_alpha   90.00
_cell.angle_beta   90.00
_cell.angle_gamma   90.00
#
_symmetry.space_group_name_H-M   'P 1'
#
loop_
_entity.id
_entity.type
_entity.pdbx_description
1 polymer ?
#
loop_
_entity_poly.entity_id
_entity_poly.type
_entity_poly.pdbx_seq_one_letter_code
_entity_poly.pdbx_strand_id
1 'polypeptide(L)'
;MNPERGHWKGRFDFVLSALGFAVGLANIWRFPYLCYLYGGGAFLVPYTFMLFFIGIPMFLLNLTLGQFSALTPTKCFGNMSPLLIGIGIASFVGSIRGSMSYNMILAWSLYYFGISFQPDLPWTHCGQDHNTY
;
A
#
# COMPACT_ATOMS: atom_id res chain seq x y z
N MET A 1 6.59 -4.81 -30.03
CA MET A 1 6.15 -5.32 -28.72
C MET A 1 7.22 -6.31 -28.28
N ASN A 2 7.97 -6.00 -27.22
CA ASN A 2 9.18 -6.78 -26.86
C ASN A 2 8.79 -8.20 -26.39
N PRO A 3 9.22 -9.28 -27.07
CA PRO A 3 8.84 -10.65 -26.72
C PRO A 3 9.40 -11.12 -25.37
N GLU A 4 10.38 -10.42 -24.79
CA GLU A 4 10.95 -10.74 -23.47
C GLU A 4 10.11 -10.23 -22.28
N ARG A 5 9.13 -9.33 -22.50
CA ARG A 5 8.34 -8.78 -21.39
C ARG A 5 7.14 -9.67 -21.09
N GLY A 6 7.00 -10.08 -19.84
CA GLY A 6 5.82 -10.82 -19.36
C GLY A 6 4.53 -10.01 -19.55
N HIS A 7 3.49 -10.66 -20.07
CA HIS A 7 2.16 -10.09 -20.23
C HIS A 7 1.20 -10.72 -19.21
N TRP A 8 0.18 -9.95 -18.80
CA TRP A 8 -0.90 -10.48 -17.96
C TRP A 8 -1.71 -11.51 -18.76
N LYS A 9 -2.03 -12.65 -18.13
CA LYS A 9 -2.85 -13.70 -18.76
C LYS A 9 -4.31 -13.29 -18.88
N GLY A 10 -4.85 -12.62 -17.85
CA GLY A 10 -6.22 -12.09 -17.84
C GLY A 10 -6.33 -10.64 -17.40
N ARG A 11 -7.42 -9.97 -17.81
CA ARG A 11 -7.77 -8.62 -17.34
C ARG A 11 -8.09 -8.59 -15.85
N PHE A 12 -8.73 -9.65 -15.35
CA PHE A 12 -9.05 -9.78 -13.93
C PHE A 12 -7.79 -9.90 -13.07
N ASP A 13 -6.77 -10.63 -13.51
CA ASP A 13 -5.50 -10.76 -12.79
C ASP A 13 -4.86 -9.38 -12.54
N PHE A 14 -4.90 -8.51 -13.56
CA PHE A 14 -4.41 -7.14 -13.45
C PHE A 14 -5.22 -6.31 -12.45
N VAL A 15 -6.57 -6.34 -12.57
CA VAL A 15 -7.45 -5.56 -11.68
C VAL A 15 -7.34 -6.02 -10.23
N LEU A 16 -7.34 -7.34 -9.99
CA LEU A 16 -7.16 -7.92 -8.66
C LEU A 16 -5.80 -7.56 -8.06
N SER A 17 -4.73 -7.61 -8.86
CA SER A 17 -3.40 -7.20 -8.40
C SER A 17 -3.36 -5.70 -8.03
N ALA A 18 -3.99 -4.85 -8.85
CA ALA A 18 -4.07 -3.42 -8.58
C ALA A 18 -4.91 -3.10 -7.33
N LEU A 19 -6.05 -3.79 -7.15
CA LEU A 19 -6.88 -3.67 -5.95
C LEU A 19 -6.16 -4.16 -4.70
N GLY A 20 -5.44 -5.27 -4.78
CA GLY A 20 -4.63 -5.79 -3.67
C GLY A 20 -3.49 -4.85 -3.28
N PHE A 21 -2.96 -4.08 -4.23
CA PHE A 21 -1.98 -3.01 -3.93
C PHE A 21 -2.64 -1.77 -3.31
N ALA A 22 -3.86 -1.41 -3.73
CA ALA A 22 -4.57 -0.24 -3.24
C ALA A 22 -5.18 -0.45 -1.84
N VAL A 23 -5.60 -1.67 -1.51
CA VAL A 23 -6.16 -2.03 -0.20
C VAL A 23 -5.05 -2.53 0.70
N GLY A 24 -4.65 -1.72 1.68
CA GLY A 24 -3.60 -2.08 2.64
C GLY A 24 -4.01 -1.87 4.09
N LEU A 25 -3.13 -2.30 5.01
CA LEU A 25 -3.29 -2.14 6.46
C LEU A 25 -3.60 -0.70 6.91
N ALA A 26 -3.09 0.31 6.18
CA ALA A 26 -3.38 1.71 6.47
C ALA A 26 -4.88 2.04 6.36
N ASN A 27 -5.63 1.36 5.49
CA ASN A 27 -7.08 1.55 5.38
C ASN A 27 -7.82 0.97 6.59
N ILE A 28 -7.22 0.00 7.29
CA ILE A 28 -7.82 -0.69 8.43
C ILE A 28 -7.71 0.15 9.71
N TRP A 29 -6.53 0.71 10.02
CA TRP A 29 -6.34 1.46 11.27
C TRP A 29 -6.21 2.96 11.06
N ARG A 30 -5.50 3.41 10.01
CA ARG A 30 -5.10 4.82 9.90
C ARG A 30 -6.28 5.66 9.43
N PHE A 31 -7.05 5.14 8.48
CA PHE A 31 -8.24 5.83 7.99
C PHE A 31 -9.29 6.03 9.09
N PRO A 32 -9.71 5.01 9.86
CA PRO A 32 -10.63 5.23 10.98
C PRO A 32 -10.06 6.14 12.06
N TYR A 33 -8.77 6.01 12.40
CA TYR A 33 -8.10 6.87 13.38
C TYR A 33 -8.15 8.35 12.98
N LEU A 34 -7.85 8.66 11.71
CA LEU A 34 -7.90 10.03 11.19
C LEU A 34 -9.33 10.55 11.12
N CYS A 35 -10.29 9.71 10.67
CA CYS A 35 -11.70 10.09 10.68
C CYS A 35 -12.13 10.48 12.09
N TYR A 36 -11.82 9.66 13.10
CA TYR A 36 -12.16 9.95 14.49
C TYR A 36 -11.56 11.27 14.98
N LEU A 37 -10.27 11.52 14.71
CA LEU A 37 -9.57 12.73 15.16
C LEU A 37 -10.11 14.01 14.51
N TYR A 38 -10.51 13.94 13.23
CA TYR A 38 -10.91 15.11 12.43
C TYR A 38 -12.42 15.27 12.26
N GLY A 39 -13.20 14.96 13.31
CA GLY A 39 -14.65 15.22 13.33
C GLY A 39 -15.52 14.10 12.75
N GLY A 40 -15.02 12.86 12.77
CA GLY A 40 -15.74 11.66 12.38
C GLY A 40 -16.19 11.71 10.92
N GLY A 41 -17.51 11.67 10.71
CA GLY A 41 -18.12 11.71 9.38
C GLY A 41 -17.85 13.00 8.60
N ALA A 42 -17.56 14.13 9.27
CA ALA A 42 -17.25 15.38 8.59
C ALA A 42 -15.96 15.30 7.75
N PHE A 43 -15.00 14.46 8.16
CA PHE A 43 -13.76 14.21 7.42
C PHE A 43 -14.00 13.56 6.05
N LEU A 44 -15.12 12.86 5.84
CA LEU A 44 -15.42 12.20 4.58
C LEU A 44 -15.67 13.18 3.43
N VAL A 45 -16.19 14.37 3.70
CA VAL A 45 -16.46 15.40 2.68
C VAL A 45 -15.18 15.90 2.01
N PRO A 46 -14.17 16.42 2.73
CA PRO A 46 -12.90 16.81 2.11
C PRO A 46 -12.12 15.60 1.57
N TYR A 47 -12.22 14.43 2.20
CA TYR A 47 -11.57 13.21 1.73
C TYR A 47 -12.10 12.79 0.34
N THR A 48 -13.41 12.73 0.16
CA THR A 48 -14.04 12.37 -1.13
C THR A 48 -13.75 13.41 -2.21
N PHE A 49 -13.73 14.70 -1.86
CA PHE A 49 -13.35 15.77 -2.78
C PHE A 49 -11.91 15.61 -3.26
N MET A 50 -10.94 15.47 -2.35
CA MET A 50 -9.53 15.26 -2.72
C MET A 50 -9.33 13.95 -3.50
N LEU A 51 -10.08 12.90 -3.18
CA LEU A 51 -10.05 11.65 -3.91
C LEU A 51 -10.49 11.84 -5.36
N PHE A 52 -11.57 12.56 -5.61
CA PHE A 52 -12.09 12.76 -6.96
C PHE A 52 -11.21 13.67 -7.82
N PHE A 53 -10.71 14.77 -7.25
CA PHE A 53 -9.94 15.77 -8.01
C PHE A 53 -8.45 15.46 -8.11
N ILE A 54 -7.87 14.77 -7.12
CA ILE A 54 -6.43 14.50 -7.08
C ILE A 54 -6.16 13.00 -7.16
N GLY A 55 -6.83 12.20 -6.34
CA GLY A 55 -6.59 10.75 -6.24
C GLY A 55 -6.84 10.00 -7.54
N ILE A 56 -8.06 10.08 -8.08
CA ILE A 56 -8.46 9.36 -9.30
C ILE A 56 -7.63 9.82 -10.51
N PRO A 57 -7.47 11.12 -10.79
CA PRO A 57 -6.68 11.57 -11.95
C PRO A 57 -5.21 11.15 -11.85
N MET A 58 -4.61 11.24 -10.66
CA MET A 58 -3.22 10.85 -10.45
C MET A 58 -3.03 9.34 -10.60
N PHE A 59 -3.97 8.53 -10.12
CA PHE A 59 -3.96 7.08 -10.33
C PHE A 59 -4.07 6.70 -11.81
N LEU A 60 -5.02 7.30 -12.54
CA LEU A 60 -5.19 7.06 -13.98
C LEU A 60 -3.97 7.52 -14.79
N LEU A 61 -3.36 8.65 -14.41
CA LEU A 61 -2.13 9.14 -15.04
C LEU A 61 -0.99 8.12 -14.89
N ASN A 62 -0.77 7.59 -13.68
CA ASN A 62 0.28 6.58 -13.46
C ASN A 62 0.01 5.28 -14.21
N LEU A 63 -1.24 4.83 -14.25
CA LEU A 63 -1.61 3.62 -14.99
C LEU A 63 -1.41 3.78 -16.50
N THR A 64 -1.89 4.88 -17.07
CA THR A 64 -1.78 5.14 -18.52
C THR A 64 -0.32 5.35 -18.93
N LEU A 65 0.47 6.09 -18.14
CA LEU A 65 1.91 6.22 -18.36
C LEU A 65 2.64 4.87 -18.27
N GLY A 66 2.33 4.04 -17.26
CA GLY A 66 2.94 2.73 -17.10
C GLY A 66 2.61 1.76 -18.25
N GLN A 67 1.38 1.82 -18.75
CA GLN A 67 0.93 1.02 -19.91
C GLN A 67 1.56 1.51 -21.22
N PHE A 68 1.59 2.83 -21.43
CA PHE A 68 2.12 3.44 -22.65
C PHE A 68 3.65 3.33 -22.75
N SER A 69 4.37 3.77 -21.71
CA SER A 69 5.83 3.79 -21.74
C SER A 69 6.42 2.39 -21.62
N ALA A 70 5.71 1.44 -21.01
CA ALA A 70 6.18 0.06 -20.85
C ALA A 70 7.56 -0.07 -20.16
N LEU A 71 7.96 0.95 -19.41
CA LEU A 71 9.28 1.12 -18.79
C LEU A 71 9.15 1.32 -17.29
N THR A 72 10.23 1.01 -16.56
CA THR A 72 10.36 1.33 -15.13
C THR A 72 10.26 2.85 -14.90
N PRO A 73 9.72 3.33 -13.76
CA PRO A 73 9.55 4.76 -13.50
C PRO A 73 10.81 5.61 -13.71
N THR A 74 11.99 5.12 -13.32
CA THR A 74 13.29 5.81 -13.53
C THR A 74 13.56 6.07 -15.02
N LYS A 75 13.34 5.07 -15.88
CA LYS A 75 13.53 5.18 -17.33
C LYS A 75 12.40 5.97 -17.99
N CYS A 76 11.16 5.81 -17.53
CA CYS A 76 10.00 6.55 -18.02
C CYS A 76 10.19 8.06 -17.84
N PHE A 77 10.52 8.51 -16.63
CA PHE A 77 10.78 9.92 -16.35
C PHE A 77 12.08 10.43 -17.00
N GLY A 78 13.13 9.62 -17.04
CA GLY A 78 14.38 9.98 -17.72
C GLY A 78 14.24 10.19 -19.23
N ASN A 79 13.36 9.43 -19.89
CA ASN A 79 13.07 9.58 -21.32
C ASN A 79 12.23 10.84 -21.62
N MET A 80 11.47 11.35 -20.65
CA MET A 80 10.74 12.62 -20.79
C MET A 80 11.66 13.82 -20.54
N SER A 81 12.41 13.78 -19.44
CA SER A 81 13.42 14.79 -19.10
C SER A 81 14.47 14.19 -18.17
N PRO A 82 15.78 14.39 -18.44
CA PRO A 82 16.84 13.87 -17.58
C PRO A 82 16.81 14.47 -16.16
N LEU A 83 16.16 15.63 -15.96
CA LEU A 83 15.99 16.23 -14.63
C LEU A 83 14.99 15.44 -13.76
N LEU A 84 14.03 14.74 -14.37
CA LEU A 84 12.96 14.03 -13.66
C LEU A 84 13.36 12.61 -13.21
N ILE A 85 14.58 12.17 -13.51
CA ILE A 85 15.11 10.85 -13.08
C ILE A 85 15.01 10.67 -11.55
N GLY A 86 15.18 11.77 -10.80
CA GLY A 86 15.07 11.77 -9.33
C GLY A 86 13.74 11.25 -8.81
N ILE A 87 12.63 11.44 -9.53
CA ILE A 87 11.29 10.95 -9.14
C ILE A 87 11.27 9.43 -9.08
N GLY A 88 11.87 8.76 -10.06
CA GLY A 88 11.95 7.30 -10.10
C GLY A 88 12.79 6.74 -8.96
N ILE A 89 13.91 7.38 -8.64
CA ILE A 89 14.79 6.98 -7.53
C ILE A 89 14.09 7.19 -6.19
N ALA A 90 13.42 8.33 -5.99
CA ALA A 90 12.66 8.62 -4.79
C ALA A 90 11.52 7.60 -4.56
N SER A 91 10.82 7.22 -5.63
CA SER A 91 9.76 6.20 -5.59
C SER A 91 10.31 4.82 -5.18
N PHE A 92 11.50 4.45 -5.66
CA PHE A 92 12.17 3.21 -5.30
C PHE A 92 12.58 3.19 -3.81
N VAL A 93 13.24 4.26 -3.34
CA VAL A 93 13.64 4.38 -1.93
C VAL A 93 12.42 4.38 -1.00
N GLY A 94 11.34 5.08 -1.38
CA GLY A 94 10.08 5.08 -0.65
C GLY A 94 9.47 3.68 -0.55
N SER A 95 9.53 2.90 -1.64
CA SER A 95 9.02 1.53 -1.67
C SER A 95 9.81 0.59 -0.75
N ILE A 96 11.13 0.71 -0.69
CA ILE A 96 11.98 -0.09 0.21
C ILE A 96 11.63 0.21 1.68
N ARG A 97 11.53 1.49 2.03
CA ARG A 97 11.18 1.88 3.40
C ARG A 97 9.80 1.37 3.80
N GLY A 98 8.83 1.51 2.89
CA GLY A 98 7.47 1.01 3.10
C GLY A 98 7.42 -0.51 3.26
N SER A 99 8.14 -1.25 2.42
CA SER A 99 8.14 -2.71 2.45
C SER A 99 8.78 -3.25 3.74
N MET A 100 9.85 -2.63 4.25
CA MET A 100 10.46 -3.04 5.52
C MET A 100 9.48 -2.94 6.69
N SER A 101 8.81 -1.80 6.85
CA SER A 101 7.82 -1.61 7.91
C SER A 101 6.62 -2.54 7.74
N TYR A 102 6.17 -2.78 6.51
CA TYR A 102 5.04 -3.65 6.24
C TYR A 102 5.33 -5.12 6.54
N ASN A 103 6.52 -5.62 6.16
CA ASN A 103 6.93 -7.00 6.45
C ASN A 103 7.02 -7.27 7.96
N MET A 104 7.48 -6.29 8.75
CA MET A 104 7.51 -6.40 10.21
C MET A 104 6.11 -6.60 10.80
N ILE A 105 5.13 -5.82 10.35
CA ILE A 105 3.74 -5.93 10.82
C ILE A 105 3.11 -7.24 10.35
N LEU A 106 3.42 -7.69 9.13
CA LEU A 106 2.97 -8.99 8.64
C LEU A 106 3.54 -10.14 9.48
N ALA A 107 4.81 -10.07 9.86
CA ALA A 107 5.44 -11.07 10.73
C ALA A 107 4.77 -11.14 12.10
N TRP A 108 4.48 -9.99 12.72
CA TRP A 108 3.70 -9.96 13.97
C TRP A 108 2.30 -10.51 13.79
N SER A 109 1.61 -10.17 12.70
CA SER A 109 0.27 -10.67 12.42
C SER A 109 0.25 -12.20 12.29
N LEU A 110 1.25 -12.78 11.61
CA LEU A 110 1.42 -14.23 11.49
C LEU A 110 1.75 -14.90 12.83
N TYR A 111 2.58 -14.26 13.65
CA TYR A 111 2.90 -14.74 15.00
C TYR A 111 1.64 -14.82 15.88
N TYR A 112 0.87 -13.73 15.97
CA TYR A 112 -0.39 -13.71 16.72
C TYR A 112 -1.45 -14.65 16.13
N PHE A 113 -1.50 -14.80 14.80
CA PHE A 113 -2.37 -15.76 14.14
C PHE A 113 -2.03 -17.20 14.54
N GLY A 114 -0.75 -17.58 14.56
CA GLY A 114 -0.31 -18.92 14.98
C GLY A 114 -0.63 -19.23 16.44
N ILE A 115 -0.49 -18.24 17.32
CA ILE A 115 -0.77 -18.39 18.76
C ILE A 115 -2.28 -18.42 19.05
N SER A 116 -3.11 -17.87 18.17
CA SER A 116 -4.57 -17.84 18.32
C SER A 116 -5.24 -19.22 18.22
N PHE A 117 -4.51 -20.28 17.87
CA PHE A 117 -5.02 -21.65 17.86
C PHE A 117 -4.99 -22.34 19.23
N GLN A 118 -4.55 -21.65 20.28
CA GLN A 118 -4.59 -22.14 21.65
C GLN A 118 -5.97 -21.89 22.30
N PRO A 119 -6.48 -22.81 23.15
CA PRO A 119 -7.80 -22.66 23.79
C PRO A 119 -7.86 -21.47 24.75
N ASP A 120 -6.79 -21.21 25.50
CA ASP A 120 -6.62 -20.01 26.31
C ASP A 120 -5.61 -19.10 25.64
N LEU A 121 -6.04 -17.88 25.30
CA LEU A 121 -5.20 -16.91 24.59
C LEU A 121 -4.20 -16.27 25.56
N PRO A 122 -2.94 -16.04 25.18
CA PRO A 122 -1.95 -15.58 26.15
C PRO A 122 -2.16 -14.16 26.68
N TRP A 123 -2.99 -13.36 26.02
CA TRP A 123 -3.33 -11.99 26.43
C TRP A 123 -4.66 -11.86 27.18
N THR A 124 -5.34 -12.96 27.54
CA THR A 124 -6.59 -12.89 28.33
C THR A 124 -6.38 -12.73 29.83
N HIS A 125 -5.32 -13.33 30.39
CA HIS A 125 -5.08 -13.36 31.82
C HIS A 125 -3.72 -12.76 32.20
N CYS A 126 -3.69 -12.09 33.36
CA CYS A 126 -2.46 -11.66 33.98
C CYS A 126 -1.80 -12.82 34.75
N GLY A 127 -0.48 -13.00 34.64
CA GLY A 127 0.27 -14.07 35.33
C GLY A 127 1.25 -14.85 34.43
N GLN A 128 1.47 -14.39 33.20
CA GLN A 128 2.47 -14.97 32.30
C GLN A 128 3.86 -14.37 32.53
N ASP A 129 4.91 -15.09 32.13
CA ASP A 129 6.32 -14.69 32.28
C ASP A 129 6.66 -13.32 31.63
N HIS A 130 5.85 -12.88 30.68
CA HIS A 130 6.03 -11.59 29.98
C HIS A 130 5.29 -10.42 30.65
N ASN A 131 4.49 -10.66 31.68
CA ASN A 131 3.79 -9.61 32.41
C ASN A 131 4.69 -9.06 33.52
N THR A 132 4.67 -7.74 33.69
CA THR A 132 5.21 -7.11 34.90
C THR A 132 4.35 -7.50 36.11
N TYR A 133 5.01 -7.70 37.26
CA TYR A 133 4.41 -8.08 38.54
C TYR A 133 3.30 -7.13 39.01
#